data_AF-A0A4D6NQ49-F1
#
_entry.id   AF-A0A4D6NQ49-F1
#
_cell.length_a   1.000
_cell.length_b   1.000
_cell.length_c   1.000
_cell.angle_alpha   90.00
_cell.angle_beta   90.00
_cell.angle_gamma   90.00
#
_symmetry.space_group_name_H-M   'P 1'
#
loop_
_entity.id
_entity.type
_entity.pdbx_description
1 polymer ?
#
loop_
_entity_poly.entity_id
_entity_poly.type
_entity_poly.pdbx_seq_one_letter_code
_entity_poly.pdbx_strand_id
1 'polypeptide(L)'
;MEDKLNKRIGELEEDYEDLRDKYDGAVGELDDLKNSVIQEHINGFEKGLQQATFFHPDVDVSDSRFDVDKDIVDGKLVRKDEGDAEEVEEKAIKEERKADEAAEVAHDLAE
;
A
#
# COMPACT_ATOMS: atom_id res chain seq x y z
N MET A 1 40.26 -20.86 -7.31
CA MET A 1 39.43 -19.66 -7.61
C MET A 1 37.97 -19.99 -7.39
N GLU A 2 37.55 -21.16 -7.85
CA GLU A 2 36.22 -21.76 -7.64
C GLU A 2 35.74 -21.74 -6.19
N ASP A 3 36.53 -22.18 -5.21
CA ASP A 3 36.12 -22.14 -3.78
C ASP A 3 35.83 -20.74 -3.24
N LYS A 4 36.55 -19.72 -3.73
CA LYS A 4 36.30 -18.32 -3.34
C LYS A 4 35.03 -17.78 -3.97
N LEU A 5 34.72 -18.21 -5.20
CA LEU A 5 33.48 -17.88 -5.89
C LEU A 5 32.30 -18.55 -5.17
N ASN A 6 32.39 -19.84 -4.87
CA ASN A 6 31.34 -20.59 -4.18
C ASN A 6 31.03 -20.02 -2.79
N LYS A 7 32.06 -19.61 -2.03
CA LYS A 7 31.86 -18.93 -0.74
C LYS A 7 31.09 -17.62 -0.90
N ARG A 8 31.43 -16.83 -1.92
CA ARG A 8 30.80 -15.53 -2.19
C ARG A 8 29.37 -15.68 -2.70
N ILE A 9 29.09 -16.74 -3.46
CA ILE A 9 27.73 -17.11 -3.88
C ILE A 9 26.88 -17.45 -2.66
N GLY A 10 27.37 -18.30 -1.75
CA GLY A 10 26.62 -18.66 -0.55
C GLY A 10 26.35 -17.48 0.39
N GLU A 11 27.33 -16.58 0.56
CA GLU A 11 27.13 -15.32 1.32
C GLU A 11 26.06 -14.44 0.68
N LEU A 12 26.03 -14.37 -0.66
CA LEU A 12 25.05 -13.59 -1.40
C LEU A 12 23.64 -14.20 -1.32
N GLU A 13 23.53 -15.53 -1.40
CA GLU A 13 22.26 -16.24 -1.22
C GLU A 13 21.67 -16.00 0.18
N GLU A 14 22.50 -16.06 1.22
CA GLU A 14 22.09 -15.74 2.61
C GLU A 14 21.62 -14.30 2.73
N ASP A 15 22.38 -13.34 2.18
CA ASP A 15 22.00 -11.91 2.18
C ASP A 15 20.66 -11.68 1.43
N TYR A 16 20.40 -12.40 0.34
CA TYR A 16 19.15 -12.32 -0.42
C TYR A 16 17.96 -12.89 0.34
N GLU A 17 18.10 -14.04 0.99
CA GLU A 17 17.05 -14.63 1.83
C GLU A 17 16.68 -13.66 2.97
N ASP A 18 17.69 -13.14 3.65
CA ASP A 18 17.54 -12.14 4.72
C ASP A 18 16.84 -10.86 4.26
N LEU A 19 17.13 -10.39 3.03
CA LEU A 19 16.50 -9.20 2.47
C LEU A 19 15.05 -9.48 2.09
N ARG A 20 14.77 -10.64 1.51
CA ARG A 20 13.43 -11.09 1.13
C ARG A 20 12.52 -11.18 2.35
N ASP A 21 13.00 -11.77 3.44
CA ASP A 21 12.23 -11.91 4.68
C ASP A 21 11.91 -10.54 5.31
N LYS A 22 12.86 -9.59 5.26
CA LYS A 22 12.62 -8.21 5.70
C LYS A 22 11.60 -7.49 4.82
N TYR A 23 11.66 -7.69 3.51
CA TYR A 23 10.69 -7.12 2.58
C TYR A 23 9.28 -7.68 2.84
N ASP A 24 9.13 -9.01 2.90
CA ASP A 24 7.85 -9.67 3.18
C ASP A 24 7.28 -9.20 4.53
N GLY A 25 8.13 -9.05 5.55
CA GLY A 25 7.77 -8.48 6.84
C GLY A 25 7.27 -7.04 6.76
N ALA A 26 8.02 -6.16 6.08
CA ALA A 26 7.65 -4.75 5.93
C ALA A 26 6.36 -4.55 5.12
N VAL A 27 6.13 -5.37 4.09
CA VAL A 27 4.88 -5.36 3.31
C VAL A 27 3.69 -5.73 4.20
N GLY A 28 3.85 -6.75 5.05
CA GLY A 28 2.81 -7.13 6.01
C GLY A 28 2.49 -6.03 7.01
N GLU A 29 3.51 -5.41 7.61
CA GLU A 29 3.33 -4.28 8.53
C GLU A 29 2.66 -3.07 7.87
N LEU A 30 2.96 -2.82 6.59
CA LEU A 30 2.35 -1.73 5.83
C LEU A 30 0.85 -1.99 5.58
N ASP A 31 0.46 -3.21 5.24
CA ASP A 31 -0.95 -3.57 5.07
C ASP A 31 -1.75 -3.44 6.38
N ASP A 32 -1.18 -3.94 7.48
CA ASP A 32 -1.77 -3.80 8.82
C ASP A 32 -1.95 -2.32 9.20
N LEU A 33 -0.93 -1.48 8.94
CA LEU A 33 -0.99 -0.05 9.20
C LEU A 33 -2.06 0.64 8.33
N LYS A 34 -2.11 0.34 7.04
CA LYS A 34 -3.12 0.85 6.10
C LYS A 34 -4.53 0.54 6.59
N ASN A 35 -4.76 -0.71 6.97
CA ASN A 35 -6.06 -1.16 7.51
C ASN A 35 -6.41 -0.45 8.82
N SER A 36 -5.44 -0.27 9.72
CA SER A 36 -5.64 0.46 10.98
C SER A 36 -6.04 1.91 10.75
N VAL A 37 -5.35 2.61 9.83
CA VAL A 37 -5.64 4.02 9.51
C VAL A 37 -7.03 4.18 8.90
N ILE A 38 -7.40 3.31 7.96
CA ILE A 38 -8.73 3.31 7.34
C ILE A 38 -9.81 3.11 8.41
N GLN A 39 -9.65 2.11 9.28
CA GLN A 39 -10.63 1.83 10.34
C GLN A 39 -10.75 2.98 11.36
N GLU A 40 -9.64 3.59 11.78
CA GLU A 40 -9.67 4.73 12.69
C GLU A 40 -10.44 5.90 12.07
N HIS A 41 -10.21 6.18 10.78
CA HIS A 41 -10.89 7.24 10.05
C HIS A 41 -12.41 7.00 9.98
N ILE A 42 -12.84 5.80 9.58
CA ILE A 42 -14.25 5.41 9.51
C ILE A 42 -14.91 5.56 10.88
N ASN A 43 -14.29 4.99 11.92
CA ASN A 43 -14.80 5.07 13.28
C ASN A 43 -14.87 6.51 13.81
N GLY A 44 -13.89 7.35 13.47
CA GLY A 44 -13.90 8.78 13.80
C GLY A 44 -15.07 9.51 13.15
N PHE A 45 -15.29 9.26 11.85
CA PHE A 45 -16.42 9.82 11.10
C PHE A 45 -17.77 9.38 11.67
N GLU A 46 -17.97 8.08 11.87
CA GLU A 46 -19.21 7.52 12.43
C GLU A 46 -19.51 8.08 13.82
N LYS A 47 -18.51 8.21 14.68
CA LYS A 47 -18.65 8.86 15.99
C LYS A 47 -19.09 10.31 15.85
N GLY A 48 -18.47 11.06 14.94
CA GLY A 48 -18.86 12.45 14.65
C GLY A 48 -20.30 12.56 14.14
N LEU A 49 -20.70 11.67 13.24
CA LEU A 49 -22.05 11.63 12.67
C LEU A 49 -23.10 11.29 13.74
N GLN A 50 -22.82 10.32 14.62
CA GLN A 50 -23.70 10.00 15.76
C GLN A 50 -23.87 11.19 16.71
N GLN A 51 -22.78 11.92 16.99
CA GLN A 51 -22.86 13.15 17.78
C GLN A 51 -23.72 14.21 17.06
N ALA A 52 -23.57 14.38 15.75
CA ALA A 52 -24.38 15.30 14.98
C ALA A 52 -25.88 14.93 15.04
N THR A 53 -26.24 13.66 14.83
CA THR A 53 -27.62 13.17 14.96
C THR A 53 -28.19 13.37 16.37
N PHE A 54 -27.36 13.25 17.41
CA PHE A 54 -27.80 13.52 18.78
C PHE A 54 -28.20 14.99 19.00
N PHE A 55 -27.43 15.95 18.47
CA PHE A 55 -27.71 17.38 18.61
C PHE A 55 -28.70 17.92 17.58
N HIS A 56 -28.82 17.26 16.42
CA HIS A 56 -29.64 17.65 15.28
C HIS A 56 -30.54 16.48 14.87
N PRO A 57 -31.78 16.40 15.41
CA PRO A 57 -32.69 15.27 15.18
C PRO A 57 -33.11 15.07 13.71
N ASP A 58 -32.89 16.07 12.86
CA ASP A 58 -33.13 16.04 11.42
C ASP A 58 -32.00 15.37 10.62
N VAL A 59 -30.86 15.07 11.26
CA VAL A 59 -29.74 14.35 10.66
C VAL A 59 -29.96 12.84 10.81
N ASP A 60 -30.20 12.16 9.69
CA ASP A 60 -30.27 10.69 9.63
C ASP A 60 -28.87 10.08 9.37
N VAL A 61 -28.42 9.19 10.25
CA VAL A 61 -27.15 8.46 10.11
C VAL A 61 -27.11 7.54 8.88
N SER A 62 -28.28 7.18 8.37
CA SER A 62 -28.43 6.29 7.20
C SER A 62 -28.49 7.07 5.89
N ASP A 63 -28.40 8.41 5.93
CA ASP A 63 -28.47 9.25 4.75
C ASP A 63 -27.22 9.07 3.88
N SER A 64 -27.43 8.71 2.63
CA SER A 64 -26.38 8.52 1.60
C SER A 64 -25.46 9.73 1.38
N ARG A 65 -25.82 10.90 1.90
CA ARG A 65 -24.98 12.11 1.90
C ARG A 65 -23.82 12.03 2.90
N PHE A 66 -23.90 11.15 3.89
CA PHE A 66 -22.83 10.85 4.84
C PHE A 66 -22.18 9.52 4.44
N ASP A 67 -21.28 9.59 3.47
CA ASP A 67 -20.56 8.44 2.94
C ASP A 67 -19.07 8.74 2.98
N VAL A 68 -18.34 8.00 3.83
CA VAL A 68 -16.90 8.18 4.08
C VAL A 68 -16.05 7.85 2.85
N ASP A 69 -16.59 7.08 1.90
CA ASP A 69 -15.91 6.70 0.66
C ASP A 69 -16.07 7.77 -0.45
N LYS A 70 -16.85 8.83 -0.20
CA LYS A 70 -17.12 9.90 -1.16
C LYS A 70 -16.52 11.23 -0.72
N ASP A 71 -16.04 11.98 -1.71
CA ASP A 71 -15.57 13.35 -1.55
C ASP A 71 -16.52 14.34 -2.25
N ILE A 72 -16.43 15.62 -1.89
CA ILE A 72 -17.24 16.70 -2.49
C ILE A 72 -16.40 17.41 -3.56
N VAL A 73 -16.74 17.17 -4.84
CA VAL A 73 -16.15 17.85 -6.00
C VAL A 73 -17.22 18.65 -6.70
N ASP A 74 -17.00 19.96 -6.87
CA ASP A 74 -17.95 20.89 -7.48
C ASP A 74 -19.37 20.82 -6.87
N GLY A 75 -19.44 20.60 -5.56
CA GLY A 75 -20.70 20.49 -4.81
C GLY A 75 -21.45 19.16 -4.99
N LYS A 76 -20.81 18.14 -5.59
CA LYS A 76 -21.37 16.79 -5.76
C LYS A 76 -20.55 15.76 -5.00
N LEU A 77 -21.23 14.77 -4.42
CA LEU A 77 -20.57 13.61 -3.83
C LEU A 77 -20.11 12.65 -4.95
N VAL A 78 -18.80 12.44 -5.03
CA VAL A 78 -18.15 11.57 -6.01
C VAL A 78 -17.32 10.55 -5.26
N ARG A 79 -17.29 9.30 -5.73
CA ARG A 79 -16.40 8.30 -5.14
C ARG A 79 -14.96 8.72 -5.37
N LYS A 80 -14.12 8.55 -4.37
CA LYS A 80 -12.68 8.63 -4.58
C LYS A 80 -12.31 7.34 -5.30
N ASP A 81 -12.25 7.38 -6.63
CA ASP A 81 -11.90 6.21 -7.42
C ASP A 81 -10.55 5.66 -6.93
N GLU A 82 -10.54 4.42 -6.44
CA GLU A 82 -9.39 3.73 -5.83
C GLU A 82 -8.20 3.58 -6.80
N GLY A 83 -8.42 3.81 -8.10
CA GLY A 83 -7.44 3.63 -9.16
C GLY A 83 -6.19 4.51 -9.04
N ASP A 84 -6.28 5.73 -8.52
CA ASP A 84 -5.10 6.62 -8.48
C ASP A 84 -4.11 6.29 -7.34
N ALA A 85 -4.54 5.58 -6.29
CA ALA A 85 -3.64 5.21 -5.19
C ALA A 85 -3.01 3.82 -5.42
N GLU A 86 -3.82 2.85 -5.84
CA GLU A 86 -3.37 1.48 -6.09
C GLU A 86 -2.52 1.38 -7.36
N GLU A 87 -2.83 2.14 -8.42
CA GLU A 87 -2.01 2.17 -9.65
C GLU A 87 -0.64 2.81 -9.41
N VAL A 88 -0.52 3.78 -8.50
CA VAL A 88 0.77 4.41 -8.16
C VAL A 88 1.65 3.45 -7.36
N GLU A 89 1.06 2.70 -6.44
CA GLU A 89 1.75 1.68 -5.63
C GLU A 89 2.16 0.47 -6.48
N GLU A 90 1.27 -0.04 -7.35
CA GLU A 90 1.58 -1.13 -8.28
C GLU A 90 2.62 -0.70 -9.34
N LYS A 91 2.58 0.56 -9.80
CA LYS A 91 3.61 1.11 -10.70
C LYS A 91 4.98 1.23 -10.01
N ALA A 92 5.03 1.67 -8.76
CA ALA A 92 6.28 1.76 -8.02
C ALA A 92 6.92 0.38 -7.83
N ILE A 93 6.13 -0.63 -7.46
CA ILE A 93 6.58 -2.02 -7.30
C ILE A 93 7.02 -2.63 -8.65
N LYS A 94 6.30 -2.33 -9.74
CA LYS A 94 6.66 -2.79 -11.10
C LYS A 94 7.92 -2.11 -11.64
N GLU A 95 8.17 -0.85 -11.32
CA GLU A 95 9.39 -0.13 -11.71
C GLU A 95 10.62 -0.70 -10.99
N GLU A 96 10.52 -1.05 -9.69
CA GLU A 96 11.60 -1.73 -8.96
C GLU A 96 11.92 -3.11 -9.54
N ARG A 97 10.91 -3.95 -9.84
CA ARG A 97 11.15 -5.27 -10.47
C ARG A 97 11.78 -5.18 -11.85
N LYS A 98 11.47 -4.15 -12.63
CA LYS A 98 12.09 -3.93 -13.95
C LYS A 98 13.55 -3.48 -13.84
N ALA A 99 13.90 -2.77 -12.78
CA ALA A 99 15.28 -2.40 -12.51
C ALA A 99 16.14 -3.64 -12.16
N ASP A 100 15.58 -4.60 -11.42
CA ASP A 100 16.23 -5.88 -11.11
C ASP A 100 16.38 -6.78 -12.35
N GLU A 101 15.34 -6.92 -13.20
CA GLU A 101 15.45 -7.70 -14.45
C GLU A 101 16.46 -7.10 -15.45
N ALA A 102 16.58 -5.77 -15.51
CA ALA A 102 17.56 -5.11 -16.36
C ALA A 102 19.01 -5.29 -15.88
N ALA A 103 19.22 -5.48 -14.57
CA ALA A 103 20.53 -5.77 -14.00
C ALA A 103 20.98 -7.21 -14.29
N GLU A 104 20.06 -8.18 -14.27
CA GLU A 104 20.30 -9.58 -14.66
C GLU A 104 20.67 -9.72 -16.16
N VAL A 105 19.95 -9.06 -17.07
CA VAL A 105 20.20 -9.16 -18.52
C VAL A 105 21.51 -8.50 -18.95
N ALA A 106 22.00 -7.50 -18.21
CA ALA A 106 23.28 -6.85 -18.49
C ALA A 106 24.50 -7.73 -18.18
N HIS A 107 24.35 -8.72 -17.29
CA HIS A 107 25.41 -9.65 -16.93
C HIS A 107 25.60 -10.76 -18.00
N ASP A 108 24.55 -11.14 -18.71
CA ASP A 108 24.57 -12.18 -19.76
C ASP A 108 25.07 -11.70 -21.14
N LEU A 109 25.21 -10.39 -21.37
CA LEU A 109 25.64 -9.82 -22.66
C LEU A 109 27.12 -9.43 -22.72
N ALA A 110 27.88 -9.72 -21.66
CA ALA A 110 29.30 -9.36 -21.55
C ALA A 110 30.28 -10.56 -21.59
N GLU A 111 29.81 -11.77 -21.95
CA GLU A 111 30.67 -12.94 -22.22
C GLU A 111 30.81 -13.24 -23.72
#